data_AF-A0A3M1HRB6-F1
#
_entry.id   AF-A0A3M1HRB6-F1
#
_cell.length_a   1.000
_cell.length_b   1.000
_cell.length_c   1.000
_cell.angle_alpha   90.00
_cell.angle_beta   90.00
_cell.angle_gamma   90.00
#
_symmetry.space_group_name_H-M   'P 1'
#
loop_
_entity.id
_entity.type
_entity.pdbx_description
1 polymer ?
#
loop_
_entity_poly.entity_id
_entity_poly.type
_entity_poly.pdbx_seq_one_letter_code
_entity_poly.pdbx_strand_id
1 'polypeptide(L)'
;MLEALAAALIPALGDVIKSATRRFLGASARPRATNPSEWCAMMQAETERLKALAAIDNPGGNVSRWVADLRASSRYLIAYVVTIFVLFSEAHAFGLKPSPALEQAAASVWFFLFGERAYRYMRGGE
;
A
#
# COMPACT_ATOMS: atom_id res chain seq x y z
N MET A 1 -26.35 -0.60 -4.07
CA MET A 1 -24.94 -0.18 -3.97
C MET A 1 -24.70 0.87 -2.88
N LEU A 2 -25.58 1.87 -2.72
CA LEU A 2 -25.44 2.90 -1.66
C LEU A 2 -25.50 2.34 -0.22
N GLU A 3 -26.35 1.35 0.07
CA GLU A 3 -26.44 0.79 1.43
C GLU A 3 -25.23 -0.05 1.85
N ALA A 4 -24.61 -0.77 0.91
CA ALA A 4 -23.38 -1.54 1.18
C ALA A 4 -22.18 -0.62 1.41
N LEU A 5 -22.10 0.49 0.66
CA LEU A 5 -21.13 1.56 0.89
C LEU A 5 -21.36 2.24 2.24
N ALA A 6 -22.61 2.53 2.62
CA ALA A 6 -22.94 3.13 3.91
C ALA A 6 -22.57 2.22 5.09
N ALA A 7 -22.88 0.92 5.01
CA ALA A 7 -22.55 -0.05 6.05
C ALA A 7 -21.03 -0.26 6.22
N ALA A 8 -20.25 -0.19 5.14
CA ALA A 8 -18.78 -0.28 5.19
C ALA A 8 -18.10 1.03 5.64
N LEU A 9 -18.77 2.18 5.46
CA LEU A 9 -18.22 3.49 5.81
C LEU A 9 -18.31 3.81 7.31
N ILE A 10 -19.33 3.28 8.01
CA ILE A 10 -19.53 3.46 9.46
C ILE A 10 -18.31 2.98 10.28
N PRO A 11 -17.80 1.75 10.12
CA PRO A 11 -16.60 1.32 10.85
C PRO A 11 -15.35 2.11 10.44
N ALA A 12 -15.20 2.43 9.15
CA ALA A 12 -14.06 3.22 8.66
C ALA A 12 -14.02 4.65 9.25
N LEU A 13 -15.18 5.32 9.38
CA LEU A 13 -15.29 6.63 10.02
C LEU A 13 -14.98 6.57 11.52
N GLY A 14 -15.43 5.52 12.20
CA GLY A 14 -15.14 5.30 13.62
C GLY A 14 -13.64 5.17 13.90
N ASP A 15 -12.91 4.51 13.01
CA ASP A 15 -11.46 4.36 13.11
C ASP A 15 -10.72 5.67 12.79
N VAL A 16 -11.21 6.46 11.84
CA VAL A 16 -10.67 7.81 11.55
C VAL A 16 -10.85 8.74 12.75
N ILE A 17 -12.04 8.79 13.36
CA ILE A 17 -12.31 9.62 14.55
C ILE A 17 -11.42 9.21 15.71
N LYS A 18 -11.34 7.91 16.03
CA LYS A 18 -10.46 7.41 17.10
C LYS A 18 -8.99 7.74 16.82
N SER A 19 -8.55 7.63 15.57
CA SER A 19 -7.18 7.98 15.20
C SER A 19 -6.90 9.49 15.31
N ALA A 20 -7.86 10.32 14.93
CA ALA A 20 -7.78 11.78 15.01
C ALA A 20 -7.76 12.24 16.47
N THR A 21 -8.63 11.68 17.32
CA THR A 21 -8.64 11.96 18.76
C THR A 21 -7.34 11.52 19.44
N ARG A 22 -6.79 10.35 19.09
CA ARG A 22 -5.48 9.90 19.63
C ARG A 22 -4.34 10.83 19.22
N ARG A 23 -4.35 11.33 17.98
CA ARG A 23 -3.35 12.33 17.52
C ARG A 23 -3.48 13.66 18.23
N PHE A 24 -4.70 14.15 18.42
CA PHE A 24 -4.96 15.46 19.02
C PHE A 24 -4.65 15.46 20.53
N LEU A 25 -4.85 14.32 21.19
CA LEU A 25 -4.48 14.12 22.60
C LEU A 25 -2.98 13.80 22.81
N GLY A 26 -2.14 13.99 21.80
CA GLY A 26 -0.68 13.77 21.91
C GLY A 26 -0.26 12.30 22.00
N ALA A 27 -1.21 11.36 21.99
CA ALA A 27 -0.96 9.92 21.85
C ALA A 27 -0.61 9.58 20.40
N SER A 28 0.48 10.18 19.91
CA SER A 28 1.09 9.80 18.65
C SER A 28 1.45 8.31 18.73
N ALA A 29 1.05 7.54 17.71
CA ALA A 29 1.18 6.08 17.64
C ALA A 29 2.64 5.58 17.55
N ARG A 30 3.62 6.44 17.84
CA ARG A 30 5.01 6.10 18.06
C ARG A 30 5.41 6.75 19.38
N PRO A 31 5.97 6.01 20.35
CA PRO A 31 6.60 6.64 21.50
C PRO A 31 7.70 7.54 20.97
N ARG A 32 7.48 8.86 21.02
CA ARG A 32 8.51 9.84 20.69
C ARG A 32 9.41 9.86 21.92
N ALA A 33 10.49 9.08 21.84
CA ALA A 33 11.49 8.99 22.89
C ALA A 33 11.85 10.39 23.39
N THR A 34 11.66 10.64 24.69
CA THR A 34 11.98 11.92 25.32
C THR A 34 13.49 12.10 25.45
N ASN A 35 14.25 10.99 25.40
CA ASN A 35 15.70 10.96 25.57
C ASN A 35 16.43 10.58 24.26
N PRO A 36 17.57 11.22 23.92
CA PRO A 36 18.35 10.91 22.71
C PRO A 36 18.84 9.45 22.63
N SER A 37 19.12 8.81 23.77
CA SER A 37 19.60 7.42 23.84
C SER A 37 18.52 6.40 23.44
N GLU A 38 17.29 6.61 23.91
CA GLU A 38 16.13 5.80 23.53
C GLU A 38 15.82 5.95 22.04
N TRP A 39 16.00 7.16 21.49
CA TRP A 39 15.82 7.39 20.06
C TRP A 39 16.84 6.60 19.22
N CYS A 40 18.12 6.60 19.62
CA CYS A 40 19.15 5.78 18.97
C CYS A 40 18.84 4.29 19.04
N ALA A 41 18.39 3.78 20.18
CA ALA A 41 18.00 2.37 20.34
C ALA A 41 16.80 2.00 19.44
N MET A 42 15.81 2.89 19.31
CA MET A 42 14.68 2.70 18.40
C MET A 42 15.11 2.69 16.92
N MET A 43 16.03 3.58 16.52
CA MET A 43 16.56 3.60 15.16
C MET A 43 17.40 2.36 14.84
N GLN A 44 18.16 1.85 15.80
CA GLN A 44 18.89 0.58 15.64
C GLN A 44 17.93 -0.60 15.46
N ALA A 45 16.89 -0.69 16.28
CA ALA A 45 15.86 -1.73 16.14
C ALA A 45 15.13 -1.66 14.78
N GLU A 46 14.82 -0.45 14.29
CA GLU A 46 14.21 -0.26 12.97
C GLU A 46 15.18 -0.64 11.84
N THR A 47 16.47 -0.33 12.00
CA THR A 47 17.53 -0.73 11.05
C THR A 47 17.72 -2.25 11.00
N GLU A 48 17.75 -2.93 12.14
CA GLU A 48 17.84 -4.39 12.21
C GLU A 48 16.63 -5.07 11.57
N ARG A 49 15.43 -4.54 11.82
CA ARG A 49 14.22 -5.00 11.15
C ARG A 49 14.32 -4.85 9.63
N LEU A 50 14.78 -3.70 9.13
CA LEU A 50 14.95 -3.48 7.69
C LEU A 50 15.98 -4.44 7.08
N LYS A 51 17.10 -4.70 7.79
CA LYS A 51 18.09 -5.70 7.38
C LYS A 51 17.51 -7.12 7.33
N ALA A 52 16.70 -7.50 8.31
CA ALA A 52 16.04 -8.80 8.34
C ALA A 52 15.03 -8.96 7.19
N LEU A 53 14.24 -7.92 6.90
CA LEU A 53 13.35 -7.91 5.74
C LEU A 53 14.12 -8.02 4.41
N ALA A 54 15.23 -7.30 4.27
CA ALA A 54 16.07 -7.37 3.08
C ALA A 54 16.70 -8.77 2.89
N ALA A 55 17.08 -9.43 3.99
CA ALA A 55 17.60 -10.80 3.95
C ALA A 55 16.54 -11.81 3.48
N ILE A 56 15.26 -11.59 3.82
CA ILE A 56 14.14 -12.42 3.37
C ILE A 56 13.88 -12.24 1.86
N ASP A 57 14.09 -11.03 1.33
CA ASP A 57 13.89 -10.75 -0.10
C ASP A 57 15.06 -11.20 -0.98
N ASN A 58 16.23 -11.50 -0.39
CA ASN A 58 17.39 -11.98 -1.13
C ASN A 58 17.16 -13.44 -1.60
N PRO A 59 17.05 -13.71 -2.92
CA PRO A 59 17.01 -15.06 -3.41
C PRO A 59 18.38 -15.69 -3.19
N GLY A 60 18.50 -16.55 -2.17
CA GLY A 60 19.75 -17.27 -1.92
C GLY A 60 20.26 -17.98 -3.19
N GLY A 61 21.55 -17.78 -3.50
CA GLY A 61 22.22 -18.37 -4.66
C GLY A 61 22.33 -17.45 -5.88
N ASN A 62 23.11 -17.89 -6.87
CA ASN A 62 23.41 -17.14 -8.10
C ASN A 62 22.23 -17.28 -9.09
N VAL A 63 21.11 -16.59 -8.82
CA VAL A 63 19.95 -16.56 -9.73
C VAL A 63 20.32 -15.84 -11.02
N SER A 64 19.95 -16.40 -12.17
CA SER A 64 20.16 -15.75 -13.46
C SER A 64 19.47 -14.39 -13.53
N ARG A 65 20.20 -13.34 -13.93
CA ARG A 65 19.73 -11.93 -13.94
C ARG A 65 18.32 -11.74 -14.51
N TRP A 66 17.99 -12.38 -15.63
CA TRP A 66 16.68 -12.23 -16.26
C TRP A 66 15.51 -12.72 -15.38
N VAL A 67 15.71 -13.74 -14.54
CA VAL A 67 14.70 -14.23 -13.59
C VAL A 67 14.53 -13.25 -12.44
N ALA A 68 15.63 -12.67 -11.95
CA ALA A 68 15.60 -11.65 -10.92
C ALA A 68 14.85 -10.40 -11.42
N ASP A 69 15.16 -9.96 -12.65
CA ASP A 69 14.52 -8.80 -13.27
C ASP A 69 13.03 -9.06 -13.55
N LEU A 70 12.66 -10.25 -14.01
CA LEU A 70 11.25 -10.64 -14.22
C LEU A 70 10.49 -10.70 -12.89
N ARG A 71 11.10 -11.26 -11.84
CA ARG A 71 10.48 -11.33 -10.50
C ARG A 71 10.25 -9.93 -9.94
N ALA A 72 11.27 -9.07 -10.02
CA ALA A 72 11.18 -7.68 -9.56
C ALA A 72 10.14 -6.87 -10.34
N SER A 73 10.04 -7.08 -11.65
CA SER A 73 9.12 -6.34 -12.53
C SER A 73 7.70 -6.91 -12.58
N SER A 74 7.48 -8.17 -12.17
CA SER A 74 6.20 -8.88 -12.28
C SER A 74 4.98 -8.09 -11.82
N ARG A 75 5.09 -7.43 -10.66
CA ARG A 75 4.00 -6.62 -10.09
C ARG A 75 3.67 -5.39 -10.94
N TYR A 76 4.69 -4.73 -11.49
CA TYR A 76 4.53 -3.57 -12.36
C TYR A 76 4.01 -3.96 -13.74
N LEU A 77 4.43 -5.11 -14.27
CA LEU A 77 3.93 -5.65 -15.53
C LEU A 77 2.45 -6.00 -15.44
N ILE A 78 2.01 -6.64 -14.35
CA ILE A 78 0.59 -6.94 -14.12
C ILE A 78 -0.23 -5.65 -14.02
N ALA A 79 0.24 -4.66 -13.24
CA ALA A 79 -0.41 -3.36 -13.13
C ALA A 79 -0.58 -2.68 -14.50
N TYR A 80 0.45 -2.73 -15.34
CA TYR A 80 0.43 -2.20 -16.70
C TYR A 80 -0.61 -2.89 -17.59
N VAL A 81 -0.62 -4.24 -17.61
CA VAL A 81 -1.57 -5.03 -18.41
C VAL A 81 -3.01 -4.73 -18.01
N VAL A 82 -3.31 -4.71 -16.70
CA VAL A 82 -4.67 -4.42 -16.20
C VAL A 82 -5.11 -3.01 -16.60
N THR A 83 -4.22 -2.03 -16.47
CA THR A 83 -4.53 -0.62 -16.82
C THR A 83 -4.83 -0.48 -18.31
N ILE A 84 -4.03 -1.11 -19.17
CA ILE A 84 -4.26 -1.12 -20.62
C ILE A 84 -5.59 -1.79 -20.93
N PHE A 85 -5.88 -2.94 -20.33
CA PHE A 85 -7.10 -3.67 -20.63
C PHE A 85 -8.37 -2.86 -20.28
N VAL A 86 -8.34 -2.14 -19.15
CA VAL A 86 -9.41 -1.20 -18.76
C VAL A 86 -9.54 -0.09 -19.79
N LEU A 87 -8.43 0.60 -20.12
CA LEU A 87 -8.43 1.70 -21.10
C LEU A 87 -8.94 1.25 -22.48
N PHE A 88 -8.53 0.08 -22.94
CA PHE A 88 -9.00 -0.48 -24.20
C PHE A 88 -10.49 -0.85 -24.16
N SER A 89 -10.99 -1.39 -23.04
CA SER A 89 -12.41 -1.72 -22.88
C SER A 89 -13.31 -0.48 -22.92
N GLU A 90 -12.86 0.64 -22.34
CA GLU A 90 -13.58 1.92 -22.33
C GLU A 90 -13.50 2.63 -23.69
N ALA A 91 -12.31 2.68 -24.30
CA ALA A 91 -12.06 3.47 -25.52
C ALA A 91 -12.65 2.83 -26.79
N HIS A 92 -12.67 1.51 -26.89
CA HIS A 92 -13.06 0.82 -28.13
C HIS A 92 -14.50 0.31 -28.15
N ALA A 93 -15.29 0.58 -27.10
CA ALA A 93 -16.73 0.30 -27.06
C ALA A 93 -17.12 -1.05 -27.68
N PHE A 94 -16.44 -2.15 -27.29
CA PHE A 94 -16.72 -3.50 -27.80
C PHE A 94 -18.11 -4.06 -27.40
N GLY A 95 -19.03 -3.23 -26.90
CA GLY A 95 -20.31 -3.67 -26.31
C GLY A 95 -20.15 -4.46 -25.00
N LEU A 96 -18.92 -4.76 -24.59
CA LEU A 96 -18.56 -5.31 -23.30
C LEU A 96 -18.57 -4.17 -22.29
N LYS A 97 -19.67 -4.00 -21.55
CA LYS A 97 -19.63 -3.20 -20.32
C LYS A 97 -18.46 -3.73 -19.47
N PRO A 98 -17.61 -2.86 -18.91
CA PRO A 98 -16.56 -3.29 -18.00
C PRO A 98 -17.22 -4.13 -16.91
N SER A 99 -16.80 -5.39 -16.79
CA SER A 99 -17.32 -6.23 -15.73
C SER A 99 -16.94 -5.59 -14.39
N PRO A 100 -17.78 -5.67 -13.34
CA PRO A 100 -17.44 -5.15 -12.02
C PRO A 100 -16.11 -5.70 -11.48
N ALA A 101 -15.71 -6.90 -11.92
CA ALA A 101 -14.42 -7.50 -11.59
C ALA A 101 -13.23 -6.73 -12.19
N LEU A 102 -13.38 -6.19 -13.40
CA LEU A 102 -12.33 -5.42 -14.05
C LEU A 102 -12.15 -4.04 -13.40
N GLU A 103 -13.25 -3.40 -13.01
CA GLU A 103 -13.22 -2.14 -12.25
C GLU A 103 -12.57 -2.34 -10.88
N GLN A 104 -12.89 -3.43 -10.19
CA GLN A 104 -12.23 -3.79 -8.93
C GLN A 104 -10.73 -4.08 -9.12
N ALA A 105 -10.36 -4.76 -10.20
CA ALA A 105 -8.96 -4.98 -10.54
C ALA A 105 -8.24 -3.64 -10.78
N ALA A 106 -8.85 -2.70 -11.50
CA ALA A 106 -8.30 -1.36 -11.70
C ALA A 106 -8.12 -0.59 -10.38
N ALA A 107 -9.11 -0.64 -9.49
CA ALA A 107 -9.02 -0.04 -8.16
C ALA A 107 -7.90 -0.67 -7.31
N SER A 108 -7.72 -1.99 -7.40
CA SER A 108 -6.63 -2.69 -6.70
C SER A 108 -5.24 -2.28 -7.21
N VAL A 109 -5.10 -2.04 -8.52
CA VAL A 109 -3.86 -1.54 -9.13
C VAL A 109 -3.56 -0.11 -8.68
N TRP A 110 -4.58 0.75 -8.61
CA TRP A 110 -4.43 2.10 -8.06
C TRP A 110 -3.96 2.06 -6.60
N PHE A 111 -4.57 1.20 -5.78
CA PHE A 111 -4.15 1.02 -4.39
C PHE A 111 -2.73 0.43 -4.27
N PHE A 112 -2.33 -0.46 -5.18
CA PHE A 112 -0.96 -0.97 -5.22
C PHE A 112 0.07 0.14 -5.53
N LEU A 113 -0.20 1.00 -6.53
CA LEU A 113 0.74 2.03 -6.98
C LEU A 113 0.83 3.24 -6.04
N PHE A 114 -0.29 3.62 -5.43
CA PHE A 114 -0.42 4.85 -4.65
C PHE A 114 -0.81 4.62 -3.19
N GLY A 115 -1.26 3.43 -2.81
CA GLY A 115 -1.81 3.15 -1.47
C GLY A 115 -0.81 3.36 -0.35
N GLU A 116 0.46 2.97 -0.53
CA GLU A 116 1.48 3.20 0.50
C GLU A 116 1.78 4.69 0.67
N ARG A 117 1.81 5.47 -0.41
CA ARG A 117 1.99 6.93 -0.36
C ARG A 117 0.77 7.60 0.28
N ALA A 118 -0.43 7.24 -0.15
CA ALA A 118 -1.68 7.72 0.43
C ALA A 118 -1.77 7.38 1.93
N TYR A 119 -1.39 6.16 2.32
CA TYR A 119 -1.36 5.73 3.72
C TYR A 119 -0.35 6.54 4.54
N ARG A 120 0.86 6.80 4.02
CA ARG A 120 1.87 7.62 4.70
C ARG A 120 1.41 9.07 4.90
N TYR A 121 0.80 9.69 3.88
CA TYR A 121 0.21 11.03 4.01
C TYR A 121 -0.90 11.07 5.06
N MET A 122 -1.82 10.09 5.05
CA MET A 122 -2.84 9.96 6.10
C MET A 122 -2.22 9.70 7.47
N ARG A 123 -1.03 9.06 7.53
CA ARG A 123 -0.34 8.79 8.79
C ARG A 123 0.38 10.02 9.39
N GLY A 124 0.40 11.15 8.70
CA GLY A 124 1.15 12.35 9.11
C GLY A 124 2.66 12.16 8.96
N GLY A 125 3.09 11.25 8.08
CA GLY A 125 4.49 11.18 7.66
C GLY A 125 4.71 12.16 6.53
N GLU A 126 5.70 13.03 6.69
CA GLU A 126 6.33 13.73 5.56
C GLU A 126 6.87 12.72 4.52
#